data_AF-A0A0M1JK46-F1
#
_entry.id   AF-A0A0M1JK46-F1
#
_cell.length_a   1.000
_cell.length_b   1.000
_cell.length_c   1.000
_cell.angle_alpha   90.00
_cell.angle_beta   90.00
_cell.angle_gamma   90.00
#
_symmetry.space_group_name_H-M   'P 1'
#
loop_
_entity.id
_entity.type
_entity.pdbx_description
1 polymer ?
#
loop_
_entity_poly.entity_id
_entity_poly.type
_entity_poly.pdbx_seq_one_letter_code
_entity_poly.pdbx_strand_id
1 'polypeptide(L)'
;CQMAKCDPGDTPENSPVRRLITAPSVVVPTSNSDYKSMGFSKLVKRDEGVYENVTATDNESKVVRPGDRKTYPDFHKKISD
;
A
#
# COMPACT_ATOMS: atom_id res chain seq x y z
N CYS A 1 -9.31 36.81 -0.91
CA CYS A 1 -10.46 36.86 0.03
C CYS A 1 -11.56 37.79 -0.47
N GLN A 2 -11.32 39.09 -0.69
CA GLN A 2 -12.32 40.02 -1.28
C GLN A 2 -12.98 39.52 -2.58
N MET A 3 -12.21 39.15 -3.60
CA MET A 3 -12.78 38.65 -4.88
C MET A 3 -13.53 37.32 -4.71
N ALA A 4 -13.08 36.48 -3.77
CA ALA A 4 -13.71 35.19 -3.45
C ALA A 4 -14.83 35.30 -2.40
N LYS A 5 -15.10 36.52 -1.89
CA LYS A 5 -16.05 36.83 -0.80
C LYS A 5 -15.93 35.92 0.42
N CYS A 6 -14.71 35.54 0.80
CA CYS A 6 -14.42 34.75 1.99
C CYS A 6 -13.65 35.55 3.04
N ASP A 7 -13.74 35.13 4.31
CA ASP A 7 -13.01 35.71 5.44
C ASP A 7 -11.49 35.54 5.26
N PRO A 8 -10.67 36.60 5.40
CA PRO A 8 -9.22 36.51 5.27
C PRO A 8 -8.50 35.72 6.37
N GLY A 9 -9.15 35.44 7.51
CA GLY A 9 -8.49 34.81 8.66
C GLY A 9 -7.27 35.61 9.12
N ASP A 10 -6.22 34.93 9.60
CA ASP A 10 -5.02 35.58 10.16
C ASP A 10 -3.99 36.06 9.10
N THR A 11 -4.32 35.98 7.81
CA THR A 11 -3.36 36.36 6.75
C THR A 11 -3.43 37.86 6.46
N PRO A 12 -2.33 38.63 6.63
CA PRO A 12 -2.31 40.06 6.32
C PRO A 12 -2.66 40.34 4.85
N GLU A 13 -3.37 41.43 4.58
CA GLU A 13 -3.82 41.80 3.22
C GLU A 13 -2.68 41.96 2.22
N ASN A 14 -1.53 42.44 2.68
CA ASN A 14 -0.34 42.70 1.85
C ASN A 14 0.59 41.48 1.71
N SER A 15 0.14 40.29 2.14
CA SER A 15 0.95 39.09 2.03
C SER A 15 1.20 38.73 0.56
N PRO A 16 2.45 38.41 0.17
CA PRO A 16 2.75 38.07 -1.22
C PRO A 16 2.05 36.77 -1.63
N VAL A 17 1.31 36.81 -2.73
CA VAL A 17 0.65 35.63 -3.30
C VAL A 17 1.63 34.91 -4.22
N ARG A 18 1.79 33.60 -4.03
CA ARG A 18 2.56 32.74 -4.93
C ARG A 18 1.67 31.67 -5.55
N ARG A 19 1.74 31.53 -6.88
CA ARG A 19 1.11 30.40 -7.57
C ARG A 19 1.90 29.12 -7.29
N LEU A 20 1.28 28.17 -6.62
CA LEU A 20 1.82 26.82 -6.43
C LEU A 20 1.22 25.90 -7.48
N ILE A 21 2.04 25.37 -8.38
CA ILE A 21 1.63 24.32 -9.33
C ILE A 21 2.38 23.06 -8.93
N THR A 22 1.66 22.04 -8.49
CA THR A 22 2.21 20.73 -8.13
C THR A 22 1.46 19.64 -8.89
N ALA A 23 2.13 18.55 -9.21
CA ALA A 23 1.45 17.36 -9.72
C ALA A 23 0.48 16.82 -8.64
N PRO A 24 -0.76 16.45 -9.00
CA PRO A 24 -1.64 15.78 -8.05
C PRO A 24 -1.03 14.43 -7.67
N SER A 25 -1.04 14.11 -6.38
CA SER A 25 -0.74 12.74 -5.93
C SER A 25 -1.95 11.86 -6.21
N VAL A 26 -1.77 10.85 -7.04
CA VAL A 26 -2.80 9.84 -7.31
C VAL A 26 -2.42 8.57 -6.54
N VAL A 27 -3.26 8.17 -5.59
CA VAL A 27 -3.12 6.89 -4.90
C VAL A 27 -3.93 5.86 -5.67
N VAL A 28 -3.25 4.97 -6.39
CA VAL A 28 -3.89 3.81 -7.03
C VAL A 28 -3.89 2.66 -6.03
N PRO A 29 -5.06 2.17 -5.56
CA PRO A 29 -5.10 1.03 -4.67
C PRO A 29 -4.62 -0.22 -5.41
N THR A 30 -3.64 -0.91 -4.84
CA THR A 30 -3.17 -2.21 -5.34
C THR A 30 -3.96 -3.35 -4.71
N SER A 31 -4.47 -4.22 -5.56
CA SER A 31 -5.20 -5.43 -5.19
C SER A 31 -4.25 -6.55 -4.76
N ASN A 32 -4.79 -7.58 -4.10
CA ASN A 32 -4.02 -8.80 -3.82
C ASN A 32 -3.54 -9.47 -5.11
N SER A 33 -4.32 -9.39 -6.20
CA SER A 33 -3.91 -9.91 -7.51
C SER A 33 -2.70 -9.17 -8.05
N ASP A 34 -2.60 -7.85 -7.85
CA ASP A 34 -1.44 -7.06 -8.28
C ASP A 34 -0.18 -7.50 -7.52
N TYR A 35 -0.29 -7.66 -6.19
CA TYR A 35 0.81 -8.20 -5.38
C TYR A 35 1.24 -9.59 -5.82
N LYS A 36 0.28 -10.48 -6.09
CA LYS A 36 0.55 -11.83 -6.58
C LYS A 36 1.28 -11.82 -7.91
N SER A 37 0.85 -10.97 -8.85
CA SER A 37 1.47 -10.82 -10.17
C SER A 37 2.89 -10.23 -10.09
N MET A 38 3.16 -9.36 -9.12
CA MET A 38 4.49 -8.79 -8.87
C MET A 38 5.43 -9.76 -8.12
N GLY A 39 5.00 -10.98 -7.79
CA GLY A 39 5.79 -11.96 -7.04
C GLY A 39 5.79 -11.74 -5.52
N PHE A 40 5.02 -10.78 -5.00
CA PHE A 40 4.91 -10.56 -3.56
C PHE A 40 4.00 -11.60 -2.89
N SER A 41 4.30 -11.87 -1.62
CA SER A 41 3.46 -12.70 -0.75
C SER A 41 2.87 -11.84 0.37
N LYS A 42 1.54 -11.69 0.38
CA LYS A 42 0.82 -10.93 1.41
C LYS A 42 0.28 -11.87 2.46
N LEU A 43 0.77 -11.71 3.68
CA LEU A 43 0.35 -12.48 4.85
C LEU A 43 -0.60 -11.64 5.71
N VAL A 44 -1.80 -12.17 5.97
CA VAL A 44 -2.80 -11.55 6.85
C VAL A 44 -2.86 -12.36 8.14
N LYS A 45 -2.65 -11.71 9.29
CA LYS A 45 -2.76 -12.39 10.59
C LYS A 45 -4.19 -12.90 10.79
N ARG A 46 -4.34 -14.17 11.16
CA ARG A 46 -5.62 -14.81 11.51
C ARG A 46 -5.71 -15.11 13.00
N ASP A 47 -4.61 -15.58 13.58
CA ASP A 47 -4.47 -15.85 15.00
C ASP A 47 -3.02 -15.61 15.45
N GLU A 48 -2.73 -15.81 16.73
CA GLU A 48 -1.37 -15.83 17.25
C GLU A 48 -0.54 -16.96 16.58
N GLY A 49 0.54 -16.57 15.90
CA GLY A 49 1.37 -17.51 15.15
C GLY A 49 0.71 -18.13 13.92
N VAL A 50 -0.45 -17.60 13.46
CA VAL A 50 -1.13 -18.11 12.25
C VAL A 50 -1.45 -16.96 11.31
N TYR A 51 -0.98 -17.10 10.07
CA TYR A 51 -1.19 -16.14 9.01
C TYR A 51 -1.81 -16.81 7.78
N GLU A 52 -2.57 -16.05 7.00
CA GLU A 52 -3.07 -16.47 5.71
C GLU A 52 -2.30 -15.79 4.57
N ASN A 53 -1.79 -16.59 3.64
CA ASN A 53 -1.25 -16.10 2.37
C ASN A 53 -2.39 -15.83 1.39
N VAL A 54 -2.86 -14.58 1.34
CA VAL A 54 -3.96 -14.15 0.44
C VAL A 54 -3.52 -14.00 -1.03
N THR A 55 -2.25 -14.32 -1.31
CA THR A 55 -1.61 -14.31 -2.63
C THR A 55 -1.08 -15.69 -3.02
N ALA A 56 -1.49 -16.75 -2.32
CA ALA A 56 -1.02 -18.11 -2.56
C ALA A 56 -1.23 -18.52 -4.04
N THR A 57 -0.20 -19.11 -4.63
CA THR A 57 -0.28 -19.84 -5.91
C THR A 57 -0.62 -21.30 -5.65
N ASP A 58 -0.96 -22.06 -6.69
CA ASP A 58 -1.60 -23.38 -6.58
C ASP A 58 -0.83 -24.40 -5.72
N ASN A 59 0.51 -24.27 -5.65
CA ASN A 59 1.38 -25.15 -4.88
C ASN A 59 1.81 -24.59 -3.51
N GLU A 60 1.33 -23.40 -3.12
CA GLU A 60 1.66 -22.79 -1.84
C GLU A 60 0.57 -23.05 -0.79
N SER A 61 1.00 -23.19 0.47
CA SER A 61 0.05 -23.22 1.59
C SER A 61 -0.66 -21.87 1.73
N LYS A 62 -1.98 -21.89 1.89
CA LYS A 62 -2.74 -20.72 2.33
C LYS A 62 -2.50 -20.37 3.79
N VAL A 63 -2.15 -21.35 4.63
CA VAL A 63 -1.91 -21.15 6.06
C VAL A 63 -0.42 -21.15 6.31
N VAL A 64 0.11 -20.08 6.89
CA VAL A 64 1.52 -19.90 7.21
C VAL A 64 1.70 -19.91 8.72
N ARG A 65 2.62 -20.76 9.20
CA ARG A 65 2.98 -20.88 10.62
C ARG A 65 4.48 -20.60 10.80
N PRO A 66 4.86 -19.61 11.62
CA PRO A 66 6.27 -19.36 11.92
C PRO A 66 6.96 -20.64 12.44
N GLY A 67 8.14 -20.94 11.90
CA GLY A 67 8.91 -22.13 12.26
C GLY A 67 8.62 -23.37 11.41
N ASP A 68 7.49 -23.42 10.70
CA ASP A 68 7.20 -24.48 9.72
C ASP A 68 7.49 -24.00 8.29
N ARG A 69 8.73 -24.23 7.84
CA ARG A 69 9.21 -23.82 6.51
C ARG A 69 8.36 -24.38 5.36
N LYS A 70 7.66 -25.51 5.54
CA LYS A 70 6.81 -26.09 4.49
C LYS A 70 5.59 -25.22 4.18
N THR A 71 5.23 -24.35 5.12
CA THR A 71 4.09 -23.43 4.97
C THR A 71 4.47 -22.09 4.37
N TYR A 72 5.75 -21.82 4.15
CA TYR A 72 6.21 -20.51 3.67
C TYR A 72 5.98 -20.38 2.16
N PRO A 73 5.88 -19.14 1.64
CA PRO A 73 5.86 -18.90 0.21
C PRO A 73 7.09 -19.49 -0.49
N ASP A 74 6.92 -19.88 -1.75
CA ASP A 74 8.01 -20.42 -2.57
C ASP A 74 8.89 -19.27 -3.08
N PHE A 75 9.85 -18.86 -2.25
CA PHE A 75 10.73 -17.73 -2.54
C PHE A 75 11.58 -17.94 -3.79
N HIS A 76 11.99 -19.18 -4.09
CA HIS A 76 12.80 -19.48 -5.27
C HIS A 76 12.06 -19.24 -6.58
N LYS A 77 10.73 -19.44 -6.60
CA LYS A 77 9.92 -19.13 -7.78
C LYS A 77 9.50 -17.67 -7.87
N LYS A 78 9.47 -16.97 -6.73
CA LYS A 78 8.97 -15.59 -6.63
C LYS A 78 10.06 -14.53 -6.70
N ILE A 79 11.27 -14.85 -6.28
CA ILE A 79 12.41 -13.94 -6.24
C ILE A 79 13.46 -14.48 -7.21
N SER A 80 13.73 -13.72 -8.26
CA SER A 80 14.83 -13.96 -9.21
C SER A 80 15.83 -12.81 -9.15
N ASP A 81 17.12 -13.10 -9.37
CA ASP A 81 18.16 -12.09 -9.60
C ASP A 81 17.95 -11.33 -10.92
#